data_AF-A0A7K4BAR8-F1
#
_entry.id   AF-A0A7K4BAR8-F1
#
_cell.length_a   1.000
_cell.length_b   1.000
_cell.length_c   1.000
_cell.angle_alpha   90.00
_cell.angle_beta   90.00
_cell.angle_gamma   90.00
#
_symmetry.space_group_name_H-M   'P 1'
#
loop_
_entity.id
_entity.type
_entity.pdbx_description
1 polymer ?
#
loop_
_entity_poly.entity_id
_entity_poly.type
_entity_poly.pdbx_seq_one_letter_code
_entity_poly.pdbx_strand_id
1 'polypeptide(L)'
;MVNSCRRCGTCCSYMADVFGIMEQTGPFEYKIQYLITGVQQIVTIDPDKTYLFSNTTIQDKRPLACPFLRFDREGLALCTVHQTRPELCHMYLCNPQKPEG
;
A
#
# COMPACT_ATOMS: atom_id res chain seq x y z
N MET A 1 -12.97 5.52 -16.49
CA MET A 1 -13.21 4.15 -16.02
C MET A 1 -12.36 3.97 -14.77
N VAL A 2 -12.95 4.01 -13.57
CA VAL A 2 -12.18 3.90 -12.32
C VAL A 2 -11.82 2.43 -12.14
N ASN A 3 -10.55 2.08 -12.33
CA ASN A 3 -10.09 0.73 -12.06
C ASN A 3 -10.12 0.49 -10.54
N SER A 4 -11.15 -0.23 -10.09
CA SER A 4 -11.30 -0.64 -8.69
C SER A 4 -10.22 -1.65 -8.32
N CYS A 5 -9.63 -1.49 -7.13
CA CYS A 5 -8.68 -2.45 -6.58
C CYS A 5 -9.33 -3.84 -6.46
N ARG A 6 -8.71 -4.86 -7.05
CA ARG A 6 -9.19 -6.25 -6.99
C ARG A 6 -8.66 -7.03 -5.79
N ARG A 7 -7.91 -6.37 -4.90
CA ARG A 7 -7.28 -7.01 -3.72
C ARG A 7 -6.33 -8.16 -4.10
N CYS A 8 -5.75 -8.07 -5.31
CA CYS A 8 -4.82 -9.05 -5.87
C CYS A 8 -3.40 -8.97 -5.25
N GLY A 9 -3.03 -7.81 -4.71
CA GLY A 9 -1.72 -7.56 -4.11
C GLY A 9 -0.61 -7.22 -5.11
N THR A 10 -0.75 -7.57 -6.39
CA THR A 10 0.28 -7.41 -7.43
C THR A 10 0.84 -5.99 -7.52
N CYS A 11 -0.02 -4.96 -7.57
CA CYS A 11 0.44 -3.58 -7.66
C CYS A 11 1.11 -3.09 -6.36
N CYS A 12 0.92 -3.77 -5.22
CA CYS A 12 1.51 -3.39 -3.95
C CYS A 12 2.78 -4.18 -3.61
N SER A 13 3.07 -5.28 -4.30
CA SER A 13 4.15 -6.22 -3.94
C SER A 13 5.58 -5.66 -4.08
N TYR A 14 5.77 -4.58 -4.85
CA TYR A 14 7.08 -4.01 -5.16
C TYR A 14 7.17 -2.50 -4.93
N MET A 15 6.24 -1.94 -4.15
CA MET A 15 6.14 -0.49 -3.95
C MET A 15 7.08 0.06 -2.88
N ALA A 16 7.85 -0.78 -2.17
CA ALA A 16 8.87 -0.28 -1.24
C ALA A 16 10.02 0.43 -1.97
N ASP A 17 10.32 0.06 -3.22
CA ASP A 17 11.32 0.73 -4.06
C ASP A 17 10.80 2.04 -4.67
N VAL A 18 9.50 2.31 -4.50
CA VAL A 18 8.81 3.48 -5.04
C VAL A 18 8.48 4.47 -3.93
N PHE A 19 7.99 3.99 -2.79
CA PHE A 19 7.60 4.82 -1.64
C PHE A 19 8.36 4.44 -0.37
N GLY A 20 8.96 5.44 0.28
CA GLY A 20 9.47 5.34 1.65
C GLY A 20 8.57 6.07 2.64
N ILE A 21 8.41 5.51 3.84
CA ILE A 21 7.86 6.26 4.99
C ILE A 21 9.01 7.09 5.55
N MET A 22 8.83 8.41 5.60
CA MET A 22 9.84 9.33 6.13
C MET A 22 9.59 9.66 7.60
N GLU A 23 8.33 9.87 7.95
CA GLU A 23 7.93 10.36 9.26
C GLU A 23 6.48 9.96 9.55
N GLN A 24 6.18 9.70 10.82
CA GLN A 24 4.82 9.61 11.32
C GLN A 24 4.42 10.97 11.90
N THR A 25 3.49 11.67 11.25
CA THR A 25 3.07 13.04 11.60
C THR A 25 1.85 13.07 12.53
N GLY A 26 1.18 11.93 12.70
CA GLY A 26 0.06 11.74 13.63
C GLY A 26 -0.17 10.26 13.95
N PRO A 27 -1.17 9.91 14.78
CA PRO A 27 -1.38 8.53 15.25
C PRO A 27 -1.51 7.49 14.13
N PHE A 28 -2.07 7.90 12.99
CA PHE A 28 -2.26 7.07 11.80
C PHE A 28 -1.99 7.86 10.51
N GLU A 29 -1.13 8.88 10.61
CA GLU A 29 -0.78 9.77 9.52
C GLU A 29 0.72 9.70 9.27
N TYR A 30 1.10 9.52 8.01
CA TYR A 30 2.47 9.28 7.59
C TYR A 30 2.84 10.19 6.44
N LYS A 31 3.99 10.82 6.56
CA LYS A 31 4.66 11.48 5.45
C LYS A 31 5.47 10.46 4.69
N ILE A 32 5.12 10.28 3.42
CA ILE A 32 5.84 9.41 2.50
C ILE A 32 6.66 10.23 1.52
N GLN A 33 7.66 9.59 0.92
CA GLN A 33 8.43 10.14 -0.18
C GLN A 33 8.48 9.15 -1.34
N TYR A 34 8.33 9.67 -2.55
CA TYR A 34 8.61 8.98 -3.79
C TYR A 34 10.13 8.90 -3.93
N LEU A 35 10.70 7.70 -3.88
CA LEU A 35 12.16 7.52 -3.78
C LEU A 35 12.92 8.02 -5.01
N ILE A 36 12.30 8.00 -6.19
CA ILE A 36 12.91 8.44 -7.45
C ILE A 36 12.88 9.96 -7.60
N THR A 37 11.74 10.60 -7.32
CA THR A 37 11.53 12.03 -7.60
C THR A 37 11.70 12.93 -6.38
N GLY A 38 11.75 12.35 -5.18
CA GLY A 38 11.78 13.08 -3.92
C GLY A 38 10.46 13.74 -3.52
N VAL A 39 9.40 13.63 -4.33
CA VAL A 39 8.07 14.20 -4.03
C VAL A 39 7.55 13.62 -2.72
N GLN A 40 7.04 14.48 -1.84
CA GLN A 40 6.50 14.10 -0.55
C GLN A 40 4.99 14.29 -0.51
N GLN A 41 4.30 13.38 0.19
CA GLN A 41 2.85 13.41 0.35
C GLN A 41 2.47 12.87 1.74
N ILE A 42 1.36 13.36 2.28
CA ILE A 42 0.74 12.81 3.48
C ILE A 42 -0.26 11.73 3.08
N VAL A 43 -0.19 10.59 3.75
CA VAL A 43 -1.18 9.51 3.67
C VAL A 43 -1.69 9.19 5.06
N THR A 44 -2.94 8.77 5.15
CA THR A 44 -3.62 8.42 6.39
C THR A 44 -4.12 7.00 6.29
N ILE A 45 -3.89 6.20 7.34
CA ILE A 45 -4.49 4.87 7.44
C ILE A 45 -6.00 5.03 7.48
N ASP A 46 -6.71 4.30 6.61
CA ASP A 46 -8.16 4.28 6.59
C ASP A 46 -8.66 3.86 7.99
N PRO A 47 -9.66 4.56 8.57
CA PRO A 47 -10.08 4.34 9.96
C PRO A 47 -10.43 2.88 10.30
N ASP A 48 -11.02 2.15 9.35
CA ASP A 48 -11.42 0.74 9.46
C ASP A 48 -10.23 -0.25 9.44
N LYS A 49 -9.02 0.23 9.15
CA LYS A 49 -7.80 -0.60 8.96
C LYS A 49 -6.70 -0.31 9.98
N THR A 50 -6.92 0.63 10.89
CA THR A 50 -5.97 1.03 11.95
C THR A 50 -5.47 -0.17 12.77
N TYR A 51 -6.39 -1.01 13.27
CA TYR A 51 -6.04 -2.24 14.00
C TYR A 51 -5.16 -3.20 13.18
N LEU A 52 -5.46 -3.36 11.88
CA LEU A 52 -4.69 -4.26 11.02
C LEU A 52 -3.27 -3.74 10.80
N PHE A 53 -3.12 -2.43 10.59
CA PHE A 53 -1.83 -1.79 10.36
C PHE A 53 -0.91 -1.92 11.59
N SER A 54 -1.43 -1.69 12.80
CA SER A 54 -0.64 -1.71 14.04
C SER A 54 -0.13 -3.09 14.46
N ASN A 55 -0.87 -4.17 14.14
CA ASN A 55 -0.54 -5.51 14.65
C ASN A 55 0.39 -6.32 13.75
N THR A 56 0.60 -5.89 12.50
CA THR A 56 1.33 -6.68 11.52
C THR A 56 2.18 -5.77 10.65
N THR A 57 3.28 -6.30 10.13
CA THR A 57 4.01 -5.69 9.01
C THR A 57 4.27 -6.77 7.96
N ILE A 58 4.14 -6.41 6.68
CA ILE A 58 4.42 -7.33 5.57
C ILE A 58 5.91 -7.35 5.21
N GLN A 59 6.65 -6.28 5.55
CA GLN A 59 8.02 -6.09 5.09
C GLN A 59 9.02 -7.06 5.72
N ASP A 60 8.75 -7.58 6.92
CA ASP A 60 9.55 -8.65 7.54
C ASP A 60 9.56 -9.93 6.69
N LYS A 61 8.48 -10.19 5.94
CA LYS A 61 8.34 -11.37 5.06
C LYS A 61 8.59 -11.03 3.59
N ARG A 62 8.27 -9.81 3.17
CA ARG A 62 8.38 -9.31 1.80
C ARG A 62 8.96 -7.90 1.83
N PRO A 63 10.30 -7.74 1.92
CA PRO A 63 10.93 -6.43 2.09
C PRO A 63 10.57 -5.40 1.02
N LEU A 64 10.31 -5.87 -0.21
CA LEU A 64 9.94 -5.00 -1.35
C LEU A 64 8.46 -4.59 -1.38
N ALA A 65 7.63 -5.18 -0.51
CA ALA A 65 6.20 -4.86 -0.47
C ALA A 65 5.95 -3.45 0.07
N CYS A 66 4.89 -2.82 -0.44
CA CYS A 66 4.38 -1.55 0.07
C CYS A 66 4.29 -1.60 1.60
N PRO A 67 4.81 -0.61 2.34
CA PRO A 67 4.74 -0.60 3.80
C PRO A 67 3.29 -0.56 4.32
N PHE A 68 2.35 -0.11 3.48
CA PHE A 68 0.91 -0.05 3.75
C PHE A 68 0.13 -1.27 3.23
N LEU A 69 0.81 -2.29 2.70
CA LEU A 69 0.16 -3.54 2.30
C LEU A 69 -0.06 -4.43 3.52
N ARG A 70 -1.27 -4.94 3.64
CA ARG A 70 -1.68 -5.99 4.59
C ARG A 70 -2.47 -7.07 3.86
N PHE A 71 -2.75 -8.16 4.56
CA PHE A 71 -3.63 -9.22 4.09
C PHE A 71 -4.71 -9.46 5.14
N ASP A 72 -5.94 -9.72 4.71
CA ASP A 72 -7.00 -10.15 5.63
C ASP A 72 -6.85 -11.63 6.00
N ARG A 73 -7.82 -12.13 6.76
CA ARG A 73 -7.86 -13.53 7.22
C ARG A 73 -8.03 -14.54 6.08
N GLU A 74 -8.56 -14.11 4.94
CA GLU A 74 -8.75 -14.94 3.74
C GLU A 74 -7.53 -14.86 2.80
N GLY A 75 -6.51 -14.05 3.15
CA GLY A 75 -5.31 -13.87 2.34
C GLY A 75 -5.49 -12.87 1.19
N LEU A 76 -6.55 -12.05 1.19
CA LEU A 76 -6.77 -11.01 0.20
C LEU A 76 -6.04 -9.72 0.59
N ALA A 77 -5.40 -9.08 -0.41
CA ALA A 77 -4.62 -7.88 -0.18
C ALA A 77 -5.49 -6.69 0.27
N LEU A 78 -4.94 -5.91 1.19
CA LEU A 78 -5.51 -4.68 1.72
C LEU A 78 -4.47 -3.56 1.64
N CYS A 79 -4.84 -2.47 0.97
CA CYS A 79 -4.11 -1.21 1.08
C CYS A 79 -4.66 -0.47 2.30
N THR A 80 -3.82 -0.21 3.30
CA THR A 80 -4.28 0.45 4.53
C THR A 80 -4.47 1.95 4.37
N VAL A 81 -3.97 2.56 3.29
CA VAL A 81 -4.14 3.99 2.96
C VAL A 81 -5.00 4.18 1.71
N HIS A 82 -5.98 3.29 1.47
CA HIS A 82 -6.63 3.20 0.15
C HIS A 82 -7.32 4.52 -0.26
N GLN A 83 -7.88 5.26 0.70
CA GLN A 83 -8.57 6.52 0.46
C GLN A 83 -7.61 7.67 0.12
N THR A 84 -6.45 7.70 0.77
CA THR A 84 -5.43 8.77 0.63
C THR A 84 -4.23 8.32 -0.20
N ARG A 85 -4.38 7.20 -0.93
CA ARG A 85 -3.26 6.58 -1.63
C ARG A 85 -2.62 7.56 -2.62
N PRO A 86 -1.31 7.47 -2.83
CA PRO A 86 -0.62 8.34 -3.80
C PRO A 86 -1.19 8.17 -5.20
N GLU A 87 -1.22 9.25 -5.99
CA GLU A 87 -1.79 9.23 -7.35
C GLU A 87 -1.11 8.18 -8.24
N LEU A 88 0.20 7.96 -8.06
CA LEU A 88 0.96 6.93 -8.76
C LEU A 88 0.36 5.52 -8.59
N CYS A 89 -0.27 5.22 -7.45
CA CYS A 89 -0.97 3.96 -7.23
C CYS A 89 -2.19 3.78 -8.14
N HIS A 90 -2.78 4.86 -8.66
CA HIS A 90 -3.87 4.79 -9.64
C HIS A 90 -3.37 4.40 -11.03
N MET A 91 -2.09 4.66 -11.34
CA MET A 91 -1.46 4.28 -12.60
C MET A 91 -1.02 2.81 -12.60
N TYR A 92 -0.66 2.26 -11.43
CA TYR A 92 -0.38 0.83 -11.28
C TYR A 92 -1.67 0.02 -11.17
N LEU A 93 -2.22 -0.35 -12.32
CA LEU A 93 -3.41 -1.18 -12.40
C LEU A 93 -3.09 -2.61 -11.90
N CYS A 94 -4.00 -3.21 -11.11
CA CYS A 94 -4.01 -4.68 -10.94
C CYS A 94 -4.20 -5.25 -12.35
N ASN A 95 -3.10 -5.66 -13.00
CA ASN A 95 -3.21 -6.40 -14.24
C ASN A 95 -3.91 -7.73 -13.90
N PRO A 96 -4.93 -8.14 -14.67
CA PRO A 96 -5.45 -9.49 -14.59
C PRO A 96 -4.39 -10.43 -15.16
N GLN A 97 -3.34 -10.74 -14.40
CA GLN A 97 -2.56 -11.91 -14.73
C GLN A 97 -3.42 -13.14 -14.39
N LYS A 98 -3.66 -13.89 -15.46
CA LYS A 98 -4.45 -15.12 -15.56
C LYS A 98 -4.03 -16.12 -14.46
N PRO A 99 -4.94 -16.92 -13.89
CA PRO A 99 -4.52 -18.05 -13.07
C PRO A 99 -3.62 -18.96 -13.91
N GLU A 100 -2.39 -19.15 -13.45
CA GLU A 100 -1.50 -20.19 -13.97
C GLU A 100 -2.10 -21.53 -13.55
N GLY A 101 -2.33 -22.39 -14.54
CA GLY A 101 -3.02 -23.67 -14.41
C GLY A 101 -2.19 -24.77 -13.76
#